data_AF-A0A1A9UKI4-F1
#
_entry.id   AF-A0A1A9UKI4-F1
#
_cell.length_a   1.000
_cell.length_b   1.000
_cell.length_c   1.000
_cell.angle_alpha   90.00
_cell.angle_beta   90.00
_cell.angle_gamma   90.00
#
_symmetry.space_group_name_H-M   'P 1'
#
loop_
_entity.id
_entity.type
_entity.pdbx_description
1 polymer ?
#
loop_
_entity_poly.entity_id
_entity_poly.type
_entity_poly.pdbx_seq_one_letter_code
_entity_poly.pdbx_strand_id
1 'polypeptide(L)'
;MKWSDLNFQFIRPIHSITVLLEDKIISGKIFEIDINNYILSGSYTERKLLKLAHANNYEFLLKKNNIIVDFYKRKQLIIELINSESKKLKVKIVNNHTLLEECAALVEYPGIITGSLKDKTIRIQSLSIWIAKKLYGDTFQVSRAAFLSKCDLTTHMVFEYPNIQGVMGEFYAKHDGELEEVAITQREHYYPRFSQDILPSILTSQIVSIADKIDNIITLLI
;
A
#
# COMPACT_ATOMS: atom_id res chain seq x y z
N MET A 1 8.14 -15.69 12.35
CA MET A 1 7.28 -16.90 12.43
C MET A 1 8.12 -18.10 12.03
N LYS A 2 8.09 -19.19 12.81
CA LYS A 2 8.65 -20.49 12.38
C LYS A 2 7.59 -21.17 11.51
N TRP A 3 7.94 -21.50 10.28
CA TRP A 3 7.04 -22.16 9.33
C TRP A 3 7.24 -23.69 9.31
N SER A 4 8.20 -24.23 10.08
CA SER A 4 8.45 -25.67 10.27
C SER A 4 9.32 -25.95 11.52
N ASP A 5 9.58 -27.23 11.80
CA ASP A 5 10.46 -27.72 12.89
C ASP A 5 11.95 -27.46 12.64
N LEU A 6 12.30 -26.82 11.52
CA LEU A 6 13.66 -26.48 11.15
C LEU A 6 14.17 -25.26 11.96
N ASN A 7 15.46 -25.24 12.28
CA ASN A 7 16.10 -24.14 13.02
C ASN A 7 16.29 -22.84 12.20
N PHE A 8 15.69 -22.74 11.02
CA PHE A 8 15.84 -21.60 10.13
C PHE A 8 14.58 -20.74 10.12
N GLN A 9 14.77 -19.42 10.03
CA GLN A 9 13.68 -18.45 9.97
C GLN A 9 13.72 -17.73 8.63
N PHE A 10 12.60 -17.79 7.90
CA PHE A 10 12.37 -16.97 6.73
C PHE A 10 11.08 -16.17 6.94
N ILE A 11 11.01 -14.96 6.40
CA ILE A 11 9.85 -14.08 6.59
C ILE A 11 8.59 -14.62 5.90
N ARG A 12 8.76 -15.52 4.91
CA ARG A 12 7.70 -16.20 4.14
C ARG A 12 8.09 -17.66 3.84
N PRO A 13 7.11 -18.57 3.60
CA PRO A 13 7.41 -19.92 3.14
C PRO A 13 8.20 -19.91 1.82
N ILE A 14 9.23 -20.76 1.73
CA ILE A 14 9.97 -21.01 0.50
C ILE A 14 9.17 -22.04 -0.31
N HIS A 15 8.91 -21.76 -1.59
CA HIS A 15 8.12 -22.65 -2.45
C HIS A 15 8.95 -23.43 -3.47
N SER A 16 10.09 -22.90 -3.89
CA SER A 16 10.95 -23.52 -4.91
C SER A 16 12.40 -23.13 -4.67
N ILE A 17 13.32 -24.05 -4.95
CA ILE A 17 14.76 -23.80 -4.88
C ILE A 17 15.39 -24.23 -6.20
N THR A 18 16.07 -23.28 -6.84
CA THR A 18 16.73 -23.50 -8.13
C THR A 18 18.23 -23.39 -7.98
N VAL A 19 18.95 -24.47 -8.30
CA VAL A 19 20.42 -24.49 -8.27
C VAL A 19 20.93 -25.16 -9.54
N LEU A 20 21.69 -24.39 -10.33
CA LEU A 20 22.31 -24.83 -11.57
C LEU A 20 23.80 -24.52 -11.53
N LEU A 21 24.62 -25.44 -12.04
CA LEU A 21 25.97 -25.16 -12.48
C LEU A 21 25.95 -25.20 -14.01
N GLU A 22 26.09 -24.04 -14.64
CA GLU A 22 25.88 -23.89 -16.09
C GLU A 22 24.49 -24.42 -16.49
N ASP A 23 24.40 -25.49 -17.27
CA ASP A 23 23.16 -26.16 -17.69
C ASP A 23 22.76 -27.37 -16.81
N LYS A 24 23.58 -27.74 -15.83
CA LYS A 24 23.39 -28.94 -15.01
C LYS A 24 22.70 -28.64 -13.69
N ILE A 25 21.69 -29.44 -13.36
CA ILE A 25 21.00 -29.39 -12.07
C ILE A 25 21.90 -30.03 -11.01
N ILE A 26 22.10 -29.31 -9.91
CA ILE A 26 22.77 -29.87 -8.73
C ILE A 26 21.73 -30.63 -7.91
N SER A 27 21.81 -31.97 -7.92
CA SER A 27 20.89 -32.81 -7.16
C SER A 27 21.05 -32.59 -5.66
N GLY A 28 19.93 -32.43 -4.96
CA GLY A 28 19.91 -32.28 -3.51
C GLY A 28 18.57 -31.74 -3.01
N LYS A 29 18.49 -31.55 -1.71
CA LYS A 29 17.38 -30.91 -1.02
C LYS A 29 17.91 -29.79 -0.14
N ILE A 30 17.22 -28.66 -0.16
CA ILE A 30 17.46 -27.55 0.75
C ILE A 30 16.11 -27.23 1.41
N PHE A 31 16.06 -27.10 2.73
CA PHE A 31 14.81 -26.91 3.48
C PHE A 31 13.71 -27.93 3.16
N GLU A 32 14.09 -29.21 2.97
CA GLU A 32 13.19 -30.30 2.55
C GLU A 32 12.53 -30.13 1.17
N ILE A 33 12.90 -29.08 0.43
CA ILE A 33 12.44 -28.82 -0.94
C ILE A 33 13.48 -29.37 -1.92
N ASP A 34 13.01 -30.14 -2.91
CA ASP A 34 13.83 -30.66 -3.99
C ASP A 34 14.39 -29.54 -4.87
N ILE A 35 15.71 -29.57 -5.09
CA ILE A 35 16.35 -28.68 -6.04
C ILE A 35 15.90 -29.06 -7.45
N ASN A 36 15.51 -28.05 -8.23
CA ASN A 36 15.12 -28.22 -9.63
C ASN A 36 15.58 -27.02 -10.47
N ASN A 37 15.17 -26.99 -11.74
CA ASN A 37 15.47 -25.87 -12.65
C ASN A 37 14.24 -25.00 -12.98
N TYR A 38 13.24 -24.98 -12.10
CA TYR A 38 12.03 -24.19 -12.25
C TYR A 38 12.00 -23.03 -11.26
N ILE A 39 11.77 -21.83 -11.78
CA ILE A 39 11.56 -20.63 -10.99
C ILE A 39 10.07 -20.32 -10.97
N LEU A 40 9.52 -20.13 -9.77
CA LEU A 40 8.15 -19.66 -9.60
C LEU A 40 8.12 -18.13 -9.77
N SER A 41 7.34 -17.63 -10.71
CA SER A 41 7.20 -16.19 -11.01
C SER A 41 5.73 -15.82 -11.17
N GLY A 42 5.39 -14.58 -10.83
CA GLY A 42 4.03 -14.05 -10.95
C GLY A 42 3.40 -13.73 -9.59
N SER A 43 2.23 -13.09 -9.65
CA SER A 43 1.46 -12.74 -8.46
C SER A 43 0.97 -13.99 -7.73
N TYR A 44 0.41 -13.80 -6.54
CA TYR A 44 -0.22 -14.89 -5.79
C TYR A 44 -1.34 -15.59 -6.58
N THR A 45 -2.04 -14.85 -7.44
CA THR A 45 -3.16 -15.35 -8.25
C THR A 45 -2.75 -15.99 -9.57
N GLU A 46 -1.62 -15.59 -10.15
CA GLU A 46 -1.14 -16.08 -11.46
C GLU A 46 0.31 -16.56 -11.40
N ARG A 47 0.54 -17.66 -10.68
CA ARG A 47 1.87 -18.28 -10.59
C ARG A 47 2.20 -19.05 -11.86
N LYS A 48 3.34 -18.75 -12.46
CA LYS A 48 3.92 -19.43 -13.63
C LYS A 48 5.23 -20.11 -13.23
N LEU A 49 5.39 -21.36 -13.68
CA LEU A 49 6.65 -22.07 -13.57
C LEU A 49 7.50 -21.76 -14.79
N LEU A 50 8.64 -21.12 -14.56
CA LEU A 50 9.60 -20.75 -15.58
C LEU A 50 10.75 -21.75 -15.57
N LYS A 51 10.95 -22.48 -16.66
CA LYS A 51 12.08 -23.40 -16.79
C LYS A 51 13.35 -22.62 -17.12
N LEU A 52 14.38 -22.78 -16.29
CA LEU A 52 15.71 -22.23 -16.49
C LEU A 52 16.61 -23.29 -17.14
N ALA A 53 17.05 -23.02 -18.37
CA ALA A 53 17.92 -23.94 -19.11
C ALA A 53 19.40 -23.81 -18.75
N HIS A 54 19.84 -22.62 -18.36
CA HIS A 54 21.24 -22.33 -18.03
C HIS A 54 21.30 -21.24 -16.96
N ALA A 55 22.23 -21.36 -16.01
CA ALA A 55 22.41 -20.47 -14.87
C ALA A 55 22.45 -18.99 -15.29
N ASN A 56 23.27 -18.64 -16.29
CA ASN A 56 23.43 -17.26 -16.78
C ASN A 56 22.15 -16.63 -17.39
N ASN A 57 21.11 -17.42 -17.70
CA ASN A 57 19.91 -16.91 -18.37
C ASN A 57 18.84 -16.40 -17.39
N TYR A 58 19.05 -16.54 -16.08
CA TYR A 58 18.05 -16.25 -15.06
C TYR A 58 17.58 -14.79 -15.11
N GLU A 59 18.50 -13.82 -15.23
CA GLU A 59 18.16 -12.41 -15.24
C GLU A 59 17.29 -12.06 -16.46
N PHE A 60 17.66 -12.56 -17.64
CA PHE A 60 16.88 -12.35 -18.87
C PHE A 60 15.49 -12.98 -18.78
N LEU A 61 15.41 -14.22 -18.28
CA LEU A 61 14.15 -14.95 -18.12
C LEU A 61 13.21 -14.24 -17.13
N LEU A 62 13.73 -13.77 -16.00
CA LEU A 62 12.98 -13.04 -14.99
C LEU A 62 12.55 -11.66 -15.48
N LYS A 63 13.42 -10.94 -16.19
CA LYS A 63 13.08 -9.65 -16.80
C LYS A 63 11.93 -9.76 -17.80
N LYS A 64 11.89 -10.84 -18.60
CA LYS A 64 10.77 -11.13 -19.53
C LYS A 64 9.44 -11.36 -18.80
N ASN A 65 9.48 -11.73 -17.52
CA ASN A 65 8.32 -11.96 -16.66
C ASN A 65 8.13 -10.85 -15.64
N ASN A 66 8.54 -9.62 -15.96
CA ASN A 66 8.40 -8.43 -15.12
C ASN A 66 9.04 -8.60 -13.73
N ILE A 67 10.29 -9.07 -13.67
CA ILE A 67 11.10 -9.10 -12.45
C ILE A 67 12.50 -8.58 -12.77
N ILE A 68 12.93 -7.52 -12.08
CA ILE A 68 14.30 -7.00 -12.17
C ILE A 68 15.04 -7.44 -10.91
N VAL A 69 15.95 -8.40 -11.06
CA VAL A 69 16.67 -8.99 -9.91
C VAL A 69 17.66 -8.00 -9.30
N ASP A 70 18.35 -7.25 -10.15
CA ASP A 70 19.40 -6.31 -9.71
C ASP A 70 18.78 -5.11 -8.96
N PHE A 71 19.25 -4.91 -7.73
CA PHE A 71 18.80 -3.84 -6.85
C PHE A 71 19.10 -2.43 -7.41
N TYR A 72 20.28 -2.22 -7.97
CA TYR A 72 20.70 -0.92 -8.48
C TYR A 72 19.93 -0.56 -9.76
N LYS A 73 19.69 -1.54 -10.64
CA LYS A 73 18.83 -1.35 -11.83
C LYS A 73 17.41 -0.98 -11.44
N ARG A 74 16.83 -1.61 -10.41
CA ARG A 74 15.51 -1.23 -9.86
C ARG A 74 15.52 0.18 -9.30
N LYS A 75 16.49 0.51 -8.45
CA LYS A 75 16.64 1.85 -7.85
C LYS A 75 16.73 2.94 -8.93
N GLN A 76 17.55 2.71 -9.95
CA GLN A 76 17.72 3.64 -11.06
C GLN A 76 16.42 3.82 -11.85
N LEU A 77 15.71 2.73 -12.17
CA LEU A 77 14.42 2.81 -12.85
C LEU A 77 13.38 3.58 -12.03
N ILE A 78 13.32 3.39 -10.70
CA ILE A 78 12.44 4.17 -9.82
C ILE A 78 12.74 5.67 -9.93
N ILE A 79 14.01 6.06 -9.87
CA ILE A 79 14.44 7.46 -10.01
C ILE A 79 14.01 8.03 -11.37
N GLU A 80 14.22 7.27 -12.45
CA GLU A 80 13.83 7.68 -13.80
C GLU A 80 12.32 7.88 -13.93
N LEU A 81 11.52 6.94 -13.43
CA LEU A 81 10.06 7.02 -13.43
C LEU A 81 9.57 8.24 -12.64
N ILE A 82 10.07 8.44 -11.41
CA ILE A 82 9.70 9.58 -10.56
C ILE A 82 10.05 10.90 -11.25
N ASN A 83 11.25 11.02 -11.81
CA ASN A 83 11.68 12.23 -12.52
C ASN A 83 10.82 12.51 -13.76
N SER A 84 10.42 11.47 -14.49
CA SER A 84 9.55 11.61 -15.66
C SER A 84 8.15 12.11 -15.30
N GLU A 85 7.55 11.56 -14.23
CA GLU A 85 6.22 11.95 -13.76
C GLU A 85 6.21 13.31 -13.07
N SER A 86 7.24 13.62 -12.29
CA SER A 86 7.39 14.93 -11.64
C SER A 86 7.40 16.07 -12.66
N LYS A 87 8.07 15.88 -13.81
CA LYS A 87 8.07 16.86 -14.91
C LYS A 87 6.69 17.06 -15.53
N LYS A 88 5.91 15.98 -15.71
CA LYS A 88 4.55 16.04 -16.26
C LYS A 88 3.62 16.80 -15.32
N LEU A 89 3.68 16.49 -14.02
CA LEU A 89 2.81 17.08 -13.00
C LEU A 89 3.30 18.43 -12.46
N LYS A 90 4.52 18.86 -12.81
CA LYS A 90 5.16 20.09 -12.31
C LYS A 90 5.23 20.16 -10.78
N VAL A 91 5.50 19.02 -10.15
CA VAL A 91 5.59 18.89 -8.68
C VAL A 91 7.04 18.83 -8.22
N LYS A 92 7.31 19.35 -7.02
CA LYS A 92 8.62 19.22 -6.36
C LYS A 92 8.71 17.86 -5.67
N ILE A 93 9.80 17.15 -5.92
CA ILE A 93 10.08 15.87 -5.27
C ILE A 93 10.67 16.15 -3.88
N VAL A 94 10.15 15.45 -2.87
CA VAL A 94 10.78 15.37 -1.54
C VAL A 94 11.74 14.18 -1.58
N ASN A 95 13.04 14.45 -1.51
CA ASN A 95 14.06 13.42 -1.58
C ASN A 95 14.17 12.69 -0.23
N ASN A 96 13.74 11.43 -0.21
CA ASN A 96 13.94 10.52 0.93
C ASN A 96 14.73 9.30 0.45
N HIS A 97 16.03 9.28 0.73
CA HIS A 97 16.93 8.22 0.30
C HIS A 97 16.60 6.87 0.95
N THR A 98 16.22 6.87 2.23
CA THR A 98 15.83 5.66 2.96
C THR A 98 14.61 5.02 2.32
N LEU A 99 13.56 5.81 2.06
CA LEU A 99 12.34 5.32 1.42
C LEU A 99 12.62 4.76 0.01
N LEU A 100 13.50 5.41 -0.76
CA LEU A 100 13.88 4.91 -2.08
C LEU A 100 14.56 3.53 -2.00
N GLU A 101 15.43 3.32 -1.01
CA GLU A 101 16.09 2.03 -0.80
C GLU A 101 15.12 0.94 -0.36
N GLU A 102 14.19 1.27 0.54
CA GLU A 102 13.13 0.36 0.96
C GLU A 102 12.23 -0.04 -0.22
N CYS A 103 11.78 0.92 -1.03
CA CYS A 103 10.99 0.63 -2.23
C CYS A 103 11.76 -0.24 -3.23
N ALA A 104 13.05 0.07 -3.47
CA ALA A 104 13.90 -0.72 -4.35
C ALA A 104 14.17 -2.13 -3.81
N ALA A 105 14.13 -2.35 -2.50
CA ALA A 105 14.28 -3.67 -1.90
C ALA A 105 12.99 -4.50 -2.02
N LEU A 106 11.82 -3.87 -1.82
CA LEU A 106 10.52 -4.55 -1.75
C LEU A 106 9.87 -4.85 -3.10
N VAL A 107 10.10 -4.00 -4.11
CA VAL A 107 9.38 -4.08 -5.39
C VAL A 107 10.19 -4.84 -6.42
N GLU A 108 9.64 -5.91 -6.98
CA GLU A 108 10.31 -6.72 -8.01
C GLU A 108 10.33 -6.04 -9.39
N TYR A 109 9.31 -5.24 -9.68
CA TYR A 109 9.21 -4.46 -10.91
C TYR A 109 8.58 -3.08 -10.63
N PRO A 110 9.39 -2.00 -10.67
CA PRO A 110 8.92 -0.66 -10.40
C PRO A 110 7.79 -0.20 -11.32
N GLY A 111 6.67 0.17 -10.72
CA GLY A 111 5.59 0.95 -11.34
C GLY A 111 5.38 2.23 -10.55
N ILE A 112 4.85 3.27 -11.20
CA ILE A 112 4.52 4.54 -10.54
C ILE A 112 3.03 4.80 -10.66
N ILE A 113 2.43 5.19 -9.53
CA ILE A 113 1.02 5.56 -9.44
C ILE A 113 0.98 6.98 -8.87
N THR A 114 0.19 7.85 -9.49
CA THR A 114 0.02 9.24 -9.08
C THR A 114 -1.37 9.45 -8.50
N GLY A 115 -1.46 10.17 -7.38
CA GLY A 115 -2.74 10.52 -6.77
C GLY A 115 -2.58 11.67 -5.78
N SER A 116 -3.71 12.24 -5.34
CA SER A 116 -3.74 13.31 -4.35
C SER A 116 -4.71 12.99 -3.21
N LEU A 117 -4.43 13.54 -2.02
CA LEU A 117 -5.37 13.48 -0.89
C LEU A 117 -6.69 14.15 -1.22
N LYS A 118 -6.68 15.23 -2.01
CA LYS A 118 -7.91 15.92 -2.43
C LYS A 118 -8.80 15.00 -3.27
N ASP A 119 -8.24 14.30 -4.26
CA ASP A 119 -9.01 13.38 -5.10
C ASP A 119 -9.58 12.23 -4.26
N LYS A 120 -8.79 11.71 -3.32
CA LYS A 120 -9.26 10.71 -2.36
C LYS A 120 -10.44 11.23 -1.55
N THR A 121 -10.31 12.40 -0.95
CA THR A 121 -11.37 13.05 -0.18
C THR A 121 -12.64 13.27 -1.00
N ILE A 122 -12.55 13.66 -2.27
CA ILE A 122 -13.71 13.84 -3.16
C ILE A 122 -14.44 12.50 -3.42
N ARG A 123 -13.69 11.40 -3.62
CA ARG A 123 -14.28 10.06 -3.76
C ARG A 123 -14.98 9.62 -2.48
N ILE A 124 -14.32 9.80 -1.33
CA ILE A 124 -14.89 9.50 -0.01
C ILE A 124 -16.15 10.33 0.23
N GLN A 125 -16.15 11.63 -0.07
CA GLN A 125 -17.32 12.51 0.04
C GLN A 125 -18.48 12.01 -0.81
N SER A 126 -18.22 11.70 -2.08
CA SER A 126 -19.25 11.21 -3.02
C SER A 126 -19.87 9.90 -2.54
N LEU A 127 -19.03 8.96 -2.09
CA LEU A 127 -19.47 7.68 -1.54
C LEU A 127 -20.23 7.86 -0.22
N SER A 128 -19.75 8.74 0.66
CA SER A 128 -20.40 9.03 1.95
C SER A 128 -21.80 9.60 1.76
N ILE A 129 -21.98 10.54 0.81
CA ILE A 129 -23.31 11.08 0.46
C ILE A 129 -24.23 9.98 -0.05
N TRP A 130 -23.72 9.07 -0.87
CA TRP A 130 -24.52 7.95 -1.38
C TRP A 130 -24.96 7.01 -0.25
N ILE A 131 -24.07 6.65 0.67
CA ILE A 131 -24.39 5.83 1.85
C ILE A 131 -25.38 6.56 2.76
N ALA A 132 -25.18 7.85 3.03
CA ALA A 132 -26.06 8.66 3.87
C ALA A 132 -27.50 8.65 3.35
N LYS A 133 -27.71 8.77 2.03
CA LYS A 133 -29.05 8.67 1.42
C LYS A 133 -29.71 7.31 1.63
N LYS A 134 -28.94 6.22 1.73
CA LYS A 134 -29.46 4.87 1.98
C LYS A 134 -29.78 4.63 3.45
N LEU A 135 -29.07 5.31 4.34
CA LEU A 135 -29.24 5.18 5.80
C LEU A 135 -30.06 6.32 6.41
N TYR A 136 -30.65 7.20 5.60
CA TYR A 136 -31.40 8.38 6.04
C TYR A 136 -30.59 9.32 6.97
N GLY A 137 -29.28 9.41 6.76
CA GLY A 137 -28.39 10.33 7.48
C GLY A 137 -28.39 11.74 6.89
N ASP A 138 -27.90 12.72 7.66
CA ASP A 138 -27.76 14.10 7.19
C ASP A 138 -26.66 14.20 6.12
N THR A 139 -27.09 14.29 4.86
CA THR A 139 -26.17 14.37 3.72
C THR A 139 -25.29 15.63 3.72
N PHE A 140 -25.73 16.72 4.33
CA PHE A 140 -24.96 17.96 4.39
C PHE A 140 -23.78 17.81 5.36
N GLN A 141 -24.05 17.29 6.55
CA GLN A 141 -23.04 17.11 7.60
C GLN A 141 -22.07 15.99 7.25
N VAL A 142 -22.57 14.89 6.69
CA VAL A 142 -21.73 13.81 6.15
C VAL A 142 -20.82 14.32 5.05
N SER A 143 -21.35 15.14 4.13
CA SER A 143 -20.55 15.73 3.05
C SER A 143 -19.43 16.62 3.60
N ARG A 144 -19.74 17.48 4.58
CA ARG A 144 -18.77 18.36 5.22
C ARG A 144 -17.69 17.57 5.97
N ALA A 145 -18.11 16.60 6.78
CA ALA A 145 -17.21 15.73 7.54
C ALA A 145 -16.28 14.91 6.64
N ALA A 146 -16.81 14.33 5.56
CA ALA A 146 -16.01 13.60 4.59
C ALA A 146 -14.99 14.49 3.88
N PHE A 147 -15.39 15.73 3.52
CA PHE A 147 -14.50 16.69 2.87
C PHE A 147 -13.31 17.11 3.76
N LEU A 148 -13.49 17.16 5.07
CA LEU A 148 -12.43 17.52 6.01
C LEU A 148 -11.56 16.35 6.46
N SER A 149 -12.00 15.09 6.21
CA SER A 149 -11.45 13.85 6.80
C SER A 149 -9.94 13.65 6.72
N LYS A 150 -9.24 14.29 5.76
CA LYS A 150 -7.79 14.12 5.52
C LYS A 150 -6.99 15.42 5.62
N CYS A 151 -7.59 16.52 6.11
CA CYS A 151 -6.92 17.82 6.17
C CYS A 151 -5.72 17.82 7.14
N ASP A 152 -5.83 17.09 8.25
CA ASP A 152 -4.80 16.97 9.29
C ASP A 152 -3.49 16.36 8.77
N LEU A 153 -3.56 15.43 7.80
CA LEU A 153 -2.41 14.76 7.19
C LEU A 153 -1.43 15.70 6.50
N THR A 154 -1.89 16.88 6.08
CA THR A 154 -1.03 17.87 5.43
C THR A 154 -0.36 18.83 6.40
N THR A 155 -0.60 18.68 7.70
CA THR A 155 0.00 19.53 8.72
C THR A 155 1.38 19.02 9.15
N HIS A 156 2.29 19.95 9.46
CA HIS A 156 3.60 19.61 10.01
C HIS A 156 3.50 18.82 11.33
N MET A 157 2.44 19.05 12.11
CA MET A 157 2.16 18.33 13.36
C MET A 157 2.02 16.82 13.16
N VAL A 158 1.18 16.39 12.20
CA VAL A 158 0.98 14.95 11.94
C VAL A 158 2.20 14.34 11.26
N PHE A 159 2.94 15.13 10.48
CA PHE A 159 4.21 14.68 9.92
C PHE A 159 5.25 14.35 11.01
N GLU A 160 5.34 15.18 12.05
CA GLU A 160 6.25 14.94 13.19
C GLU A 160 5.73 13.86 14.15
N TYR A 161 4.41 13.80 14.34
CA TYR A 161 3.76 12.89 15.27
C TYR A 161 2.61 12.12 14.58
N PRO A 162 2.90 10.99 13.92
CA PRO A 162 1.87 10.23 13.20
C PRO A 162 0.73 9.70 14.09
N ASN A 163 0.99 9.55 15.40
CA ASN A 163 0.02 9.05 16.37
C ASN A 163 -1.12 10.03 16.71
N ILE A 164 -1.02 11.31 16.33
CA ILE A 164 -2.06 12.33 16.56
C ILE A 164 -2.97 12.55 15.32
N GLN A 165 -2.82 11.70 14.29
CA GLN A 165 -3.74 11.64 13.17
C GLN A 165 -5.19 11.47 13.63
N GLY A 166 -6.12 12.20 13.01
CA GLY A 166 -7.54 12.28 13.36
C GLY A 166 -7.81 13.15 14.59
N VAL A 167 -6.99 13.04 15.64
CA VAL A 167 -7.10 13.85 16.86
C VAL A 167 -6.89 15.33 16.53
N MET A 168 -5.83 15.67 15.80
CA MET A 168 -5.62 17.06 15.38
C MET A 168 -6.71 17.55 14.43
N GLY A 169 -7.22 16.67 13.55
CA GLY A 169 -8.34 17.00 12.68
C GLY A 169 -9.59 17.44 13.45
N GLU A 170 -9.91 16.73 14.54
CA GLU A 170 -11.01 17.11 15.44
C GLU A 170 -10.72 18.46 16.12
N PHE A 171 -9.51 18.67 16.64
CA PHE A 171 -9.13 19.94 17.27
C PHE A 171 -9.24 21.12 16.31
N TYR A 172 -8.75 20.99 15.08
CA TYR A 172 -8.85 22.04 14.07
C TYR A 172 -10.31 22.31 13.69
N ALA A 173 -11.12 21.27 13.48
CA ALA A 173 -12.53 21.43 13.16
C ALA A 173 -13.30 22.15 14.28
N LYS A 174 -13.03 21.81 15.56
CA LYS A 174 -13.63 22.50 16.71
C LYS A 174 -13.21 23.97 16.78
N HIS A 175 -11.92 24.23 16.56
CA HIS A 175 -11.39 25.59 16.56
C HIS A 175 -11.99 26.45 15.43
N ASP A 176 -12.23 25.86 14.26
CA ASP A 176 -12.83 26.53 13.11
C ASP A 176 -14.37 26.68 13.21
N GLY A 177 -14.97 26.22 14.31
CA GLY A 177 -16.40 26.36 14.57
C GLY A 177 -17.29 25.38 13.79
N GLU A 178 -16.73 24.25 13.34
CA GLU A 178 -17.53 23.17 12.77
C GLU A 178 -18.48 22.57 13.81
N LEU A 179 -19.57 21.96 13.35
CA LEU A 179 -20.51 21.26 14.23
C LEU A 179 -19.83 20.08 14.93
N GLU A 180 -20.25 19.79 16.15
CA GLU A 180 -19.62 18.75 16.99
C GLU A 180 -19.56 17.39 16.28
N GLU A 181 -20.61 17.01 15.54
CA GLU A 181 -20.61 15.76 14.78
C GLU A 181 -19.58 15.73 13.65
N VAL A 182 -19.34 16.86 12.97
CA VAL A 182 -18.34 17.00 11.91
C VAL A 182 -16.95 16.90 12.49
N ALA A 183 -16.72 17.55 13.63
CA ALA A 183 -15.45 17.52 14.33
C ALA A 183 -15.11 16.12 14.88
N ILE A 184 -16.03 15.49 15.60
CA ILE A 184 -15.85 14.11 16.12
C ILE A 184 -15.54 13.14 14.98
N THR A 185 -16.20 13.30 13.82
CA THR A 185 -15.97 12.45 12.64
C THR A 185 -14.51 12.50 12.17
N GLN A 186 -13.80 13.63 12.33
CA GLN A 186 -12.39 13.74 11.92
C GLN A 186 -11.49 12.75 12.65
N ARG A 187 -11.80 12.44 13.92
CA ARG A 187 -11.13 11.40 14.69
C ARG A 187 -11.70 10.02 14.39
N GLU A 188 -13.03 9.89 14.43
CA GLU A 188 -13.69 8.59 14.44
C GLU A 188 -13.74 7.88 13.09
N HIS A 189 -13.60 8.60 11.95
CA HIS A 189 -13.62 7.92 10.65
C HIS A 189 -12.47 6.93 10.45
N TYR A 190 -11.38 7.06 11.23
CA TYR A 190 -10.30 6.08 11.26
C TYR A 190 -10.70 4.76 11.94
N TYR A 191 -11.70 4.77 12.81
CA TYR A 191 -12.13 3.60 13.57
C TYR A 191 -13.03 2.66 12.76
N PRO A 192 -12.98 1.33 12.98
CA PRO A 192 -11.93 0.62 13.71
C PRO A 192 -10.63 0.57 12.89
N ARG A 193 -9.48 0.63 13.56
CA ARG A 193 -8.15 0.54 12.91
C ARG A 193 -7.65 -0.89 12.80
N PHE A 194 -8.11 -1.77 13.70
CA PHE A 194 -7.77 -3.19 13.74
C PHE A 194 -8.95 -3.99 14.30
N SER A 195 -8.86 -5.32 14.24
CA SER A 195 -9.91 -6.21 14.77
C SER A 195 -10.11 -5.97 16.27
N GLN A 196 -11.37 -5.82 16.71
CA GLN A 196 -11.76 -5.51 18.10
C GLN A 196 -11.40 -4.08 18.58
N ASP A 197 -11.03 -3.17 17.68
CA ASP A 197 -10.93 -1.74 18.02
C ASP A 197 -12.33 -1.13 18.25
N ILE A 198 -12.36 0.06 18.82
CA ILE A 198 -13.61 0.82 19.02
C ILE A 198 -14.28 1.13 17.68
N LEU A 199 -15.61 1.24 17.70
CA LEU A 199 -16.40 1.63 16.53
C LEU A 199 -16.75 3.12 16.59
N PRO A 200 -16.98 3.77 15.43
CA PRO A 200 -17.47 5.14 15.40
C PRO A 200 -18.81 5.28 16.13
N SER A 201 -18.94 6.32 16.96
CA SER A 201 -20.04 6.45 17.93
C SER A 201 -21.32 7.01 17.32
N ILE A 202 -21.19 7.85 16.29
CA ILE A 202 -22.31 8.51 15.61
C ILE A 202 -22.45 8.07 14.15
N LEU A 203 -23.66 8.20 13.61
CA LEU A 203 -23.99 7.77 12.24
C LEU A 203 -23.11 8.45 11.19
N THR A 204 -22.85 9.76 11.34
CA THR A 204 -21.98 10.54 10.46
C THR A 204 -20.56 9.94 10.39
N SER A 205 -19.95 9.63 11.54
CA SER A 205 -18.65 8.97 11.62
C SER A 205 -18.66 7.56 11.02
N GLN A 206 -19.72 6.79 11.28
CA GLN A 206 -19.86 5.43 10.73
C GLN A 206 -19.89 5.44 9.20
N ILE A 207 -20.66 6.36 8.62
CA ILE A 207 -20.78 6.51 7.17
C ILE A 207 -19.42 6.86 6.54
N VAL A 208 -18.74 7.88 7.06
CA VAL A 208 -17.44 8.32 6.51
C VAL A 208 -16.37 7.24 6.70
N SER A 209 -16.38 6.54 7.84
CA SER A 209 -15.49 5.41 8.11
C SER A 209 -15.66 4.28 7.10
N ILE A 210 -16.90 3.89 6.80
CA ILE A 210 -17.21 2.85 5.82
C ILE A 210 -16.75 3.31 4.42
N ALA A 211 -17.04 4.56 4.04
CA ALA A 211 -16.65 5.09 2.74
C ALA A 211 -15.12 5.10 2.55
N ASP A 212 -14.35 5.56 3.54
CA ASP A 212 -12.89 5.56 3.49
C ASP A 212 -12.33 4.13 3.38
N LYS A 213 -12.88 3.18 4.15
CA LYS A 213 -12.45 1.77 4.09
C LYS A 213 -12.75 1.13 2.73
N ILE A 214 -13.91 1.42 2.14
CA ILE A 214 -14.24 0.96 0.78
C ILE A 214 -13.26 1.56 -0.25
N ASP A 215 -12.98 2.87 -0.20
CA ASP A 215 -12.02 3.52 -1.11
C ASP A 215 -10.62 2.89 -0.99
N ASN A 216 -10.17 2.60 0.24
CA ASN A 216 -8.89 1.95 0.50
C ASN A 216 -8.84 0.53 -0.09
N ILE A 217 -9.88 -0.29 0.10
CA ILE A 217 -9.92 -1.66 -0.42
C ILE A 217 -9.92 -1.66 -1.95
N ILE A 218 -10.71 -0.80 -2.58
CA ILE A 218 -10.77 -0.72 -4.05
C ILE A 218 -9.41 -0.27 -4.62
N THR A 219 -8.72 0.65 -3.92
CA THR A 219 -7.39 1.10 -4.35
C THR A 219 -6.35 -0.03 -4.34
N LEU A 220 -6.52 -1.08 -3.55
CA LEU A 220 -5.64 -2.26 -3.56
C LEU A 220 -5.86 -3.18 -4.77
N LEU A 221 -6.95 -2.99 -5.52
CA LEU A 221 -7.31 -3.81 -6.69
C LEU A 221 -6.88 -3.17 -8.03
N ILE A 222 -6.31 -1.96 -7.99
CA ILE A 222 -5.82 -1.19 -9.15
C ILE A 222 -4.30 -1.31 -9.21
#